data_AF-A0A285TLY2-F1
#
_entry.id   AF-A0A285TLY2-F1
#
_cell.length_a   1.000
_cell.length_b   1.000
_cell.length_c   1.000
_cell.angle_alpha   90.00
_cell.angle_beta   90.00
_cell.angle_gamma   90.00
#
_symmetry.space_group_name_H-M   'P 1'
#
loop_
_entity.id
_entity.type
_entity.pdbx_description
1 polymer ?
#
loop_
_entity_poly.entity_id
_entity_poly.type
_entity_poly.pdbx_seq_one_letter_code
_entity_poly.pdbx_strand_id
1 'polypeptide(L)'
;MSTKIYDAFRLDVPSLLDAYTLVDSFRHQLIPMREELMARRYAGDMISTLDMLALGHMPDLKDQTNPSLYGFVNNNWHEIERELIKGHRSPLHDFGCEIILYPHEGEIYGQMLVEQSSYREAWFDNPSVVDFHYQNQTDGPDNVSEEEWEARSDIWDAIFNRHPSSTMALCGLTITCAPERGLCNRSTIEELRKAAPSYESRLDKVARQAICDMFLRSSSADIEAFRPSDFINFHYRVRNFLDEERGKAYLAEVKESLDSTNALVRELGEDVVMAKLDDLLKKPPVIPECAVPDNLYERRIPHNLKP
;
A
#
# COMPACT_ATOMS: atom_id res chain seq x y z
N MET A 1 16.09 -16.73 -19.31
CA MET A 1 15.48 -15.98 -18.18
C MET A 1 14.97 -14.66 -18.72
N SER A 2 13.84 -14.16 -18.24
CA SER A 2 13.42 -12.80 -18.58
C SER A 2 14.19 -11.82 -17.69
N THR A 3 15.03 -10.98 -18.28
CA THR A 3 15.75 -9.91 -17.57
C THR A 3 14.86 -8.69 -17.62
N LYS A 4 14.50 -8.17 -16.44
CA LYS A 4 13.74 -6.93 -16.29
C LYS A 4 14.42 -6.06 -15.24
N ILE A 5 14.89 -4.90 -15.65
CA ILE A 5 15.63 -3.95 -14.83
C ILE A 5 14.74 -2.71 -14.74
N TYR A 6 13.81 -2.77 -13.79
CA TYR A 6 12.92 -1.66 -13.48
C TYR A 6 13.67 -0.55 -12.75
N ASP A 7 13.14 0.67 -12.83
CA ASP A 7 13.63 1.85 -12.12
C ASP A 7 15.14 2.11 -12.32
N ALA A 8 15.62 1.74 -13.50
CA ALA A 8 17.01 1.91 -13.89
C ALA A 8 17.21 3.28 -14.54
N PHE A 9 18.37 3.87 -14.31
CA PHE A 9 18.67 5.22 -14.76
C PHE A 9 20.13 5.38 -15.17
N ARG A 10 20.39 6.44 -15.92
CA ARG A 10 21.72 7.00 -16.18
C ARG A 10 21.77 8.39 -15.56
N LEU A 11 22.88 8.72 -14.90
CA LEU A 11 23.09 10.03 -14.31
C LEU A 11 23.87 10.94 -15.26
N ASP A 12 23.32 12.11 -15.55
CA ASP A 12 24.00 13.17 -16.29
C ASP A 12 24.81 14.04 -15.31
N VAL A 13 25.88 13.44 -14.77
CA VAL A 13 26.79 14.07 -13.81
C VAL A 13 28.25 13.72 -14.16
N PRO A 14 29.20 14.63 -13.92
CA PRO A 14 30.56 14.47 -14.46
C PRO A 14 31.43 13.50 -13.66
N SER A 15 31.03 13.09 -12.45
CA SER A 15 31.82 12.18 -11.62
C SER A 15 30.99 11.37 -10.62
N LEU A 16 31.61 10.32 -10.07
CA LEU A 16 31.00 9.52 -9.00
C LEU A 16 30.77 10.33 -7.72
N LEU A 17 31.58 11.36 -7.48
CA LEU A 17 31.38 12.26 -6.35
C LEU A 17 30.11 13.09 -6.55
N ASP A 18 29.87 13.61 -7.75
CA ASP A 18 28.66 14.37 -8.07
C ASP A 18 27.42 13.46 -8.01
N ALA A 19 27.53 12.21 -8.47
CA ALA A 19 26.47 11.20 -8.30
C ALA A 19 26.16 10.96 -6.82
N TYR A 20 27.17 10.84 -5.97
CA TYR A 20 26.97 10.71 -4.52
C TYR A 20 26.31 11.94 -3.92
N THR A 21 26.74 13.15 -4.30
CA THR A 21 26.12 14.41 -3.84
C THR A 21 24.67 14.52 -4.28
N LEU A 22 24.34 14.09 -5.50
CA LEU A 22 22.96 14.02 -6.00
C LEU A 22 22.11 13.08 -5.14
N VAL A 23 22.59 11.86 -4.88
CA VAL A 23 21.90 10.87 -4.04
C VAL A 23 21.76 11.37 -2.59
N ASP A 24 22.77 12.04 -2.04
CA ASP A 24 22.71 12.58 -0.69
C ASP A 24 21.71 13.74 -0.59
N SER A 25 21.64 14.62 -1.60
CA SER A 25 20.60 15.64 -1.68
C SER A 25 19.21 15.02 -1.73
N PHE A 26 19.03 13.96 -2.53
CA PHE A 26 17.77 13.23 -2.60
C PHE A 26 17.41 12.58 -1.25
N ARG A 27 18.38 12.03 -0.52
CA ARG A 27 18.17 11.49 0.84
C ARG A 27 17.55 12.54 1.76
N HIS A 28 18.03 13.79 1.72
CA HIS A 28 17.48 14.88 2.55
C HIS A 28 16.05 15.23 2.17
N GLN A 29 15.69 15.16 0.88
CA GLN A 29 14.32 15.33 0.41
C GLN A 29 13.41 14.18 0.83
N LEU A 30 13.94 12.95 0.86
CA LEU A 30 13.16 11.74 1.12
C LEU A 30 12.74 11.60 2.59
N ILE A 31 13.55 12.10 3.54
CA ILE A 31 13.23 12.02 4.98
C ILE A 31 11.84 12.58 5.32
N PRO A 32 11.49 13.85 4.99
CA PRO A 32 10.17 14.39 5.31
C PRO A 32 9.04 13.67 4.55
N MET A 33 9.29 13.24 3.29
CA MET A 33 8.31 12.45 2.54
C MET A 33 8.01 11.12 3.23
N ARG A 34 9.05 10.46 3.75
CA ARG A 34 8.95 9.22 4.50
C ARG A 34 8.15 9.41 5.78
N GLU A 35 8.46 10.45 6.55
CA GLU A 35 7.75 10.76 7.79
C GLU A 35 6.26 11.02 7.52
N GLU A 36 5.92 11.77 6.46
CA GLU A 36 4.54 12.02 6.07
C GLU A 36 3.80 10.72 5.67
N LEU A 37 4.41 9.89 4.83
CA LEU A 37 3.81 8.63 4.39
C LEU A 37 3.62 7.65 5.55
N MET A 38 4.61 7.56 6.43
CA MET A 38 4.53 6.73 7.63
C MET A 38 3.42 7.23 8.56
N ALA A 39 3.36 8.54 8.84
CA ALA A 39 2.30 9.11 9.67
C ALA A 39 0.91 8.85 9.07
N ARG A 40 0.75 9.01 7.75
CA ARG A 40 -0.50 8.72 7.04
C ARG A 40 -0.89 7.25 7.14
N ARG A 41 0.06 6.32 6.95
CA ARG A 41 -0.21 4.89 7.05
C ARG A 41 -0.56 4.50 8.48
N TYR A 42 0.19 5.01 9.46
CA TYR A 42 -0.01 4.72 10.89
C TYR A 42 -1.37 5.21 11.38
N ALA A 43 -1.71 6.47 11.06
CA ALA A 43 -3.02 7.04 11.34
C ALA A 43 -4.14 6.27 10.62
N GLY A 44 -3.90 5.86 9.37
CA GLY A 44 -4.83 5.03 8.60
C GLY A 44 -5.11 3.67 9.23
N ASP A 45 -4.11 3.02 9.81
CA ASP A 45 -4.25 1.73 10.51
C ASP A 45 -4.95 1.89 11.88
N MET A 46 -4.67 2.97 12.62
CA MET A 46 -5.41 3.34 13.83
C MET A 46 -6.88 3.57 13.54
N ILE A 47 -7.16 4.38 12.53
CA ILE A 47 -8.53 4.68 12.10
C ILE A 47 -9.23 3.42 11.62
N SER A 48 -8.56 2.60 10.80
CA SER A 48 -9.17 1.36 10.31
C SER A 48 -9.49 0.41 11.47
N THR A 49 -8.65 0.37 12.51
CA THR A 49 -8.93 -0.39 13.73
C THR A 49 -10.19 0.14 14.43
N LEU A 50 -10.27 1.46 14.67
CA LEU A 50 -11.45 2.09 15.27
C LEU A 50 -12.75 1.85 14.48
N ASP A 51 -12.66 1.98 13.16
CA ASP A 51 -13.78 1.81 12.25
C ASP A 51 -14.28 0.35 12.25
N MET A 52 -13.37 -0.62 12.35
CA MET A 52 -13.72 -2.05 12.48
C MET A 52 -14.38 -2.35 13.83
N LEU A 53 -13.88 -1.79 14.93
CA LEU A 53 -14.53 -1.90 16.24
C LEU A 53 -15.95 -1.35 16.23
N ALA A 54 -16.18 -0.22 15.54
CA ALA A 54 -17.51 0.37 15.40
C ALA A 54 -18.51 -0.55 14.66
N LEU A 55 -18.02 -1.40 13.76
CA LEU A 55 -18.82 -2.44 13.10
C LEU A 55 -18.99 -3.73 13.94
N GLY A 56 -18.41 -3.76 15.15
CA GLY A 56 -18.40 -4.94 16.02
C GLY A 56 -17.37 -5.99 15.63
N HIS A 57 -16.44 -5.66 14.72
CA HIS A 57 -15.33 -6.53 14.38
C HIS A 57 -14.23 -6.36 15.42
N MET A 58 -14.05 -7.36 16.27
CA MET A 58 -12.94 -7.40 17.20
C MET A 58 -11.68 -7.93 16.49
N PRO A 59 -10.55 -7.22 16.54
CA PRO A 59 -9.28 -7.81 16.15
C PRO A 59 -8.98 -9.00 17.08
N ASP A 60 -8.31 -10.01 16.54
CA ASP A 60 -7.86 -11.16 17.33
C ASP A 60 -6.73 -10.71 18.28
N LEU A 61 -7.08 -10.47 19.54
CA LEU A 61 -6.16 -10.03 20.59
C LEU A 61 -5.37 -11.22 21.17
N LYS A 62 -4.79 -12.07 20.32
CA LYS A 62 -3.98 -13.22 20.77
C LYS A 62 -2.95 -12.75 21.81
N ASP A 63 -3.04 -13.31 23.01
CA ASP A 63 -2.08 -13.16 24.11
C ASP A 63 -1.76 -11.72 24.58
N GLN A 64 -2.61 -10.73 24.29
CA GLN A 64 -2.43 -9.36 24.80
C GLN A 64 -3.51 -8.97 25.79
N THR A 65 -3.14 -8.76 27.05
CA THR A 65 -4.03 -8.16 28.05
C THR A 65 -4.33 -6.71 27.69
N ASN A 66 -5.42 -6.50 26.94
CA ASN A 66 -6.10 -5.24 26.69
C ASN A 66 -5.17 -4.06 26.29
N PRO A 67 -4.55 -4.12 25.10
CA PRO A 67 -3.67 -3.04 24.63
C PRO A 67 -4.48 -1.76 24.36
N SER A 68 -3.84 -0.60 24.53
CA SER A 68 -4.37 0.65 23.97
C SER A 68 -4.41 0.58 22.44
N LEU A 69 -5.20 1.45 21.80
CA LEU A 69 -5.19 1.58 20.33
C LEU A 69 -3.77 1.77 19.79
N TYR A 70 -3.01 2.68 20.41
CA TYR A 70 -1.59 2.87 20.11
C TYR A 70 -0.80 1.57 20.28
N GLY A 71 -0.92 0.90 21.43
CA GLY A 71 -0.16 -0.32 21.71
C GLY A 71 -0.43 -1.42 20.69
N PHE A 72 -1.69 -1.62 20.31
CA PHE A 72 -2.10 -2.59 19.31
C PHE A 72 -1.48 -2.30 17.93
N VAL A 73 -1.68 -1.08 17.42
CA VAL A 73 -1.13 -0.70 16.11
C VAL A 73 0.40 -0.74 16.11
N ASN A 74 1.02 -0.27 17.18
CA ASN A 74 2.48 -0.29 17.33
C ASN A 74 3.03 -1.72 17.31
N ASN A 75 2.37 -2.67 17.97
CA ASN A 75 2.78 -4.08 17.96
C ASN A 75 2.67 -4.68 16.56
N ASN A 76 1.59 -4.39 15.83
CA ASN A 76 1.43 -4.83 14.44
C ASN A 76 2.53 -4.25 13.54
N TRP A 77 2.88 -2.98 13.72
CA TRP A 77 3.96 -2.35 12.97
C TRP A 77 5.34 -2.95 13.28
N HIS A 78 5.60 -3.30 14.53
CA HIS A 78 6.80 -4.06 14.89
C HIS A 78 6.84 -5.46 14.28
N GLU A 79 5.69 -6.13 14.13
CA GLU A 79 5.60 -7.41 13.42
C GLU A 79 5.92 -7.23 11.93
N ILE A 80 5.31 -6.25 11.28
CA ILE A 80 5.56 -5.93 9.88
C ILE A 80 7.05 -5.60 9.65
N GLU A 81 7.65 -4.79 10.52
CA GLU A 81 9.07 -4.46 10.47
C GLU A 81 9.96 -5.72 10.57
N ARG A 82 9.62 -6.66 11.46
CA ARG A 82 10.36 -7.94 11.56
C ARG A 82 10.26 -8.78 10.30
N GLU A 83 9.11 -8.78 9.64
CA GLU A 83 8.92 -9.52 8.39
C GLU A 83 9.66 -8.86 7.21
N LEU A 84 9.66 -7.53 7.13
CA LEU A 84 10.45 -6.79 6.14
C LEU A 84 11.94 -7.11 6.25
N ILE A 85 12.49 -7.13 7.47
CA ILE A 85 13.90 -7.47 7.73
C ILE A 85 14.25 -8.91 7.27
N LYS A 86 13.27 -9.83 7.26
CA LYS A 86 13.44 -11.20 6.75
C LYS A 86 13.32 -11.29 5.23
N GLY A 87 13.03 -10.18 4.54
CA GLY A 87 12.82 -10.11 3.10
C GLY A 87 11.36 -10.30 2.66
N HIS A 88 10.39 -10.37 3.58
CA HIS A 88 8.98 -10.36 3.23
C HIS A 88 8.52 -8.94 2.93
N ARG A 89 8.23 -8.63 1.66
CA ARG A 89 7.85 -7.29 1.22
C ARG A 89 6.38 -6.99 1.57
N SER A 90 6.12 -5.76 1.99
CA SER A 90 4.77 -5.22 2.17
C SER A 90 4.72 -3.84 1.52
N PRO A 91 4.24 -3.71 0.26
CA PRO A 91 4.31 -2.43 -0.46
C PRO A 91 3.68 -1.24 0.29
N LEU A 92 2.71 -1.51 1.17
CA LEU A 92 2.04 -0.50 2.00
C LEU A 92 2.85 -0.05 3.22
N HIS A 93 3.84 -0.81 3.67
CA HIS A 93 4.64 -0.55 4.86
C HIS A 93 6.15 -0.54 4.60
N ASP A 94 6.56 -0.83 3.38
CA ASP A 94 7.93 -0.81 2.95
C ASP A 94 8.30 0.60 2.49
N PHE A 95 8.84 1.37 3.42
CA PHE A 95 9.36 2.72 3.18
C PHE A 95 10.87 2.71 2.93
N GLY A 96 11.44 1.52 2.66
CA GLY A 96 12.84 1.38 2.27
C GLY A 96 13.10 2.02 0.92
N CYS A 97 14.28 2.61 0.78
CA CYS A 97 14.75 3.15 -0.48
C CYS A 97 16.26 2.97 -0.56
N GLU A 98 16.71 2.28 -1.58
CA GLU A 98 18.13 2.12 -1.90
C GLU A 98 18.41 2.55 -3.33
N ILE A 99 19.58 3.13 -3.55
CA ILE A 99 20.08 3.45 -4.87
C ILE A 99 21.40 2.72 -5.06
N ILE A 100 21.51 1.96 -6.14
CA ILE A 100 22.74 1.27 -6.52
C ILE A 100 23.36 2.02 -7.69
N LEU A 101 24.63 2.38 -7.60
CA LEU A 101 25.38 3.07 -8.64
C LEU A 101 26.38 2.12 -9.33
N TYR A 102 26.42 2.16 -10.66
CA TYR A 102 27.24 1.34 -11.54
C TYR A 102 28.09 2.24 -12.47
N PRO A 103 29.32 2.61 -12.09
CA PRO A 103 30.24 3.27 -13.00
C PRO A 103 30.56 2.33 -14.18
N HIS A 104 30.39 2.78 -15.42
CA HIS A 104 30.67 1.99 -16.62
C HIS A 104 31.10 2.89 -17.79
N GLU A 105 32.29 2.65 -18.33
CA GLU A 105 32.82 3.35 -19.51
C GLU A 105 32.76 4.89 -19.45
N GLY A 106 32.99 5.46 -18.26
CA GLY A 106 32.98 6.91 -18.03
C GLY A 106 31.61 7.49 -17.68
N GLU A 107 30.55 6.70 -17.81
CA GLU A 107 29.18 7.04 -17.42
C GLU A 107 28.82 6.41 -16.06
N ILE A 108 27.71 6.86 -15.47
CA ILE A 108 27.18 6.32 -14.21
C ILE A 108 25.74 5.88 -14.44
N TYR A 109 25.53 4.58 -14.33
CA TYR A 109 24.21 3.97 -14.36
C TYR A 109 23.77 3.67 -12.94
N GLY A 110 22.49 3.38 -12.75
CA GLY A 110 22.00 2.98 -11.46
C GLY A 110 20.64 2.33 -11.51
N GLN A 111 20.25 1.81 -10.37
CA GLN A 111 18.92 1.26 -10.13
C GLN A 111 18.42 1.73 -8.78
N MET A 112 17.15 2.12 -8.73
CA MET A 112 16.46 2.42 -7.50
C MET A 112 15.67 1.19 -7.04
N LEU A 113 15.83 0.80 -5.78
CA LEU A 113 15.04 -0.25 -5.14
C LEU A 113 14.06 0.41 -4.17
N VAL A 114 12.77 0.43 -4.54
CA VAL A 114 11.75 1.17 -3.81
C VAL A 114 10.35 0.61 -4.08
N GLU A 115 9.48 0.63 -3.07
CA GLU A 115 8.05 0.30 -3.22
C GLU A 115 7.16 1.57 -3.31
N GLN A 116 7.62 2.68 -2.72
CA GLN A 116 6.88 3.94 -2.69
C GLN A 116 7.01 4.69 -4.02
N SER A 117 5.91 4.77 -4.78
CA SER A 117 5.89 5.44 -6.09
C SER A 117 6.28 6.92 -5.98
N SER A 118 5.90 7.61 -4.90
CA SER A 118 6.25 9.02 -4.70
C SER A 118 7.75 9.25 -4.56
N TYR A 119 8.50 8.30 -4.00
CA TYR A 119 9.97 8.40 -3.95
C TYR A 119 10.54 8.24 -5.36
N ARG A 120 10.03 7.27 -6.12
CA ARG A 120 10.42 7.05 -7.52
C ARG A 120 10.17 8.29 -8.37
N GLU A 121 8.95 8.84 -8.30
CA GLU A 121 8.57 10.07 -9.00
C GLU A 121 9.52 11.21 -8.64
N ALA A 122 9.76 11.46 -7.35
CA ALA A 122 10.68 12.50 -6.91
C ALA A 122 12.13 12.30 -7.37
N TRP A 123 12.58 11.05 -7.53
CA TRP A 123 13.91 10.75 -8.07
C TRP A 123 14.00 11.03 -9.57
N PHE A 124 13.02 10.56 -10.35
CA PHE A 124 12.99 10.72 -11.80
C PHE A 124 12.56 12.12 -12.26
N ASP A 125 11.97 12.93 -11.39
CA ASP A 125 11.71 14.36 -11.63
C ASP A 125 13.02 15.19 -11.63
N ASN A 126 14.13 14.62 -11.16
CA ASN A 126 15.42 15.29 -11.19
C ASN A 126 15.99 15.31 -12.63
N PRO A 127 16.36 16.48 -13.19
CA PRO A 127 16.83 16.57 -14.57
C PRO A 127 18.16 15.84 -14.84
N SER A 128 18.95 15.56 -13.80
CA SER A 128 20.18 14.76 -13.92
C SER A 128 19.92 13.25 -13.91
N VAL A 129 18.67 12.80 -13.76
CA VAL A 129 18.28 11.39 -13.76
C VAL A 129 17.55 11.09 -15.06
N VAL A 130 18.17 10.29 -15.92
CA VAL A 130 17.61 9.89 -17.21
C VAL A 130 17.13 8.45 -17.11
N ASP A 131 15.88 8.18 -17.48
CA ASP A 131 15.37 6.82 -17.55
C ASP A 131 16.23 5.94 -18.47
N PHE A 132 16.67 4.80 -17.92
CA PHE A 132 17.55 3.85 -18.59
C PHE A 132 17.10 2.40 -18.32
N HIS A 133 15.80 2.20 -18.08
CA HIS A 133 15.25 0.86 -17.84
C HIS A 133 15.45 -0.04 -19.06
N TYR A 134 15.46 -1.35 -18.80
CA TYR A 134 15.59 -2.38 -19.83
C TYR A 134 14.79 -3.64 -19.49
N GLN A 135 14.20 -4.26 -20.50
CA GLN A 135 13.61 -5.59 -20.38
C GLN A 135 13.77 -6.38 -21.68
N ASN A 136 14.03 -7.69 -21.57
CA ASN A 136 14.25 -8.54 -22.74
C ASN A 136 12.97 -9.06 -23.43
N GLN A 137 11.81 -8.44 -23.16
CA GLN A 137 10.54 -8.80 -23.80
C GLN A 137 10.35 -7.99 -25.10
N THR A 138 9.53 -8.54 -26.01
CA THR A 138 9.51 -8.21 -27.44
C THR A 138 9.07 -6.78 -27.78
N ASP A 139 8.48 -6.06 -26.85
CA ASP A 139 8.03 -4.68 -27.05
C ASP A 139 8.85 -3.75 -26.11
N GLY A 140 9.85 -3.09 -26.68
CA GLY A 140 10.51 -1.95 -26.05
C GLY A 140 9.58 -0.72 -26.03
N PRO A 141 9.94 0.36 -25.30
CA PRO A 141 9.17 1.58 -25.28
C PRO A 141 9.09 2.23 -26.68
N ASP A 142 7.92 2.75 -27.08
CA ASP A 142 7.71 3.41 -28.38
C ASP A 142 8.65 4.61 -28.63
N ASN A 143 9.21 5.17 -27.55
CA ASN A 143 10.10 6.34 -27.57
C ASN A 143 11.59 5.99 -27.56
N VAL A 144 11.96 4.70 -27.56
CA VAL A 144 13.36 4.25 -27.57
C VAL A 144 13.62 3.51 -28.87
N SER A 145 14.69 3.89 -29.59
CA SER A 145 15.06 3.22 -30.84
C SER A 145 15.55 1.79 -30.57
N GLU A 146 15.41 0.89 -31.55
CA GLU A 146 15.93 -0.48 -31.46
C GLU A 146 17.44 -0.50 -31.18
N GLU A 147 18.21 0.38 -31.83
CA GLU A 147 19.65 0.53 -31.60
C GLU A 147 19.97 0.96 -30.15
N GLU A 148 19.24 1.93 -29.61
CA GLU A 148 19.40 2.33 -28.21
C GLU A 148 19.00 1.20 -27.25
N TRP A 149 17.95 0.44 -27.58
CA TRP A 149 17.49 -0.68 -26.76
C TRP A 149 18.50 -1.82 -26.71
N GLU A 150 19.11 -2.16 -27.85
CA GLU A 150 20.22 -3.11 -27.93
C GLU A 150 21.44 -2.61 -27.14
N ALA A 151 21.80 -1.33 -27.28
CA ALA A 151 22.89 -0.74 -26.51
C ALA A 151 22.64 -0.80 -24.99
N ARG A 152 21.40 -0.54 -24.54
CA ARG A 152 21.01 -0.73 -23.14
C ARG A 152 21.23 -2.17 -22.68
N SER A 153 20.85 -3.15 -23.51
CA SER A 153 21.07 -4.58 -23.22
C SER A 153 22.55 -4.87 -22.99
N ASP A 154 23.41 -4.44 -23.91
CA ASP A 154 24.84 -4.70 -23.86
C ASP A 154 25.49 -4.07 -22.63
N ILE A 155 25.10 -2.83 -22.29
CA ILE A 155 25.57 -2.13 -21.09
C ILE A 155 25.18 -2.90 -19.82
N TRP A 156 23.91 -3.32 -19.70
CA TRP A 156 23.45 -4.03 -18.52
C TRP A 156 24.10 -5.41 -18.38
N ASP A 157 24.27 -6.14 -19.48
CA ASP A 157 25.00 -7.41 -19.49
C ASP A 157 26.46 -7.20 -19.06
N ALA A 158 27.13 -6.17 -19.57
CA ALA A 158 28.50 -5.86 -19.19
C ALA A 158 28.63 -5.43 -17.71
N ILE A 159 27.63 -4.74 -17.15
CA ILE A 159 27.59 -4.38 -15.72
C ILE A 159 27.40 -5.64 -14.86
N PHE A 160 26.45 -6.51 -15.18
CA PHE A 160 26.12 -7.67 -14.33
C PHE A 160 27.09 -8.84 -14.48
N ASN A 161 27.81 -8.93 -15.60
CA ASN A 161 28.89 -9.91 -15.78
C ASN A 161 30.16 -9.60 -14.97
N ARG A 162 30.22 -8.45 -14.28
CA ARG A 162 31.34 -8.11 -13.36
C ARG A 162 31.42 -9.03 -12.16
N HIS A 163 30.31 -9.65 -11.75
CA HIS A 163 30.25 -10.56 -10.62
C HIS A 163 29.71 -11.94 -11.03
N PRO A 164 30.31 -13.07 -10.59
CA PRO A 164 29.91 -14.41 -11.02
C PRO A 164 28.44 -14.80 -10.73
N SER A 165 27.83 -14.17 -9.73
CA SER A 165 26.43 -14.43 -9.38
C SER A 165 25.43 -13.56 -10.15
N SER A 166 25.91 -12.58 -10.92
CA SER A 166 25.10 -11.54 -11.57
C SER A 166 24.14 -10.82 -10.61
N THR A 167 24.45 -10.82 -9.31
CA THR A 167 23.63 -10.16 -8.29
C THR A 167 23.87 -8.65 -8.38
N MET A 168 22.80 -7.90 -8.66
CA MET A 168 22.86 -6.45 -8.92
C MET A 168 23.52 -5.67 -7.78
N ALA A 169 23.19 -5.99 -6.52
CA ALA A 169 23.78 -5.36 -5.34
C ALA A 169 25.28 -5.65 -5.15
N LEU A 170 25.84 -6.65 -5.85
CA LEU A 170 27.27 -6.98 -5.81
C LEU A 170 28.06 -6.38 -6.99
N CYS A 171 27.38 -5.75 -7.95
CA CYS A 171 28.00 -5.19 -9.15
C CYS A 171 28.22 -3.67 -9.07
N GLY A 172 27.77 -3.03 -7.98
CA GLY A 172 27.77 -1.57 -7.82
C GLY A 172 27.89 -1.12 -6.36
N LEU A 173 27.80 0.20 -6.15
CA LEU A 173 27.80 0.84 -4.84
C LEU A 173 26.35 1.05 -4.38
N THR A 174 25.91 0.33 -3.36
CA THR A 174 24.60 0.51 -2.74
C THR A 174 24.61 1.66 -1.72
N ILE A 175 23.67 2.57 -1.86
CA ILE A 175 23.45 3.71 -0.97
C ILE A 175 22.03 3.61 -0.40
N THR A 176 21.92 3.34 0.90
CA THR A 176 20.63 3.38 1.61
C THR A 176 20.18 4.85 1.76
N CYS A 177 19.07 5.20 1.12
CA CYS A 177 18.45 6.53 1.18
C CYS A 177 17.43 6.59 2.32
N ALA A 178 16.63 5.53 2.50
CA ALA A 178 15.84 5.30 3.69
C ALA A 178 15.95 3.83 4.14
N PRO A 179 16.25 3.58 5.41
CA PRO A 179 16.26 2.22 5.93
C PRO A 179 14.85 1.66 6.04
N GLU A 180 14.69 0.35 5.83
CA GLU A 180 13.46 -0.39 6.13
C GLU A 180 13.11 -0.38 7.63
N ARG A 181 14.09 -0.06 8.48
CA ARG A 181 13.95 0.01 9.95
C ARG A 181 13.49 1.37 10.45
N GLY A 182 12.96 1.38 11.65
CA GLY A 182 12.46 2.56 12.33
C GLY A 182 11.02 2.90 11.93
N LEU A 183 10.24 1.90 11.49
CA LEU A 183 8.81 2.08 11.20
C LEU A 183 8.04 2.60 12.41
N CYS A 184 8.47 2.20 13.61
CA CYS A 184 7.80 2.52 14.87
C CYS A 184 8.28 3.85 15.49
N ASN A 185 8.78 4.79 14.68
CA ASN A 185 9.24 6.07 15.18
C ASN A 185 8.09 7.07 15.37
N ARG A 186 8.24 7.93 16.39
CA ARG A 186 7.19 8.65 17.12
C ARG A 186 6.51 9.75 16.28
N SER A 187 5.62 9.37 15.37
CA SER A 187 4.61 10.34 14.90
C SER A 187 3.91 10.91 16.13
N THR A 188 4.00 12.22 16.30
CA THR A 188 3.26 12.92 17.35
C THR A 188 1.77 12.76 17.11
N ILE A 189 0.97 12.90 18.17
CA ILE A 189 -0.49 12.83 18.06
C ILE A 189 -1.01 13.89 17.08
N GLU A 190 -0.35 15.05 17.00
CA GLU A 190 -0.70 16.10 16.04
C GLU A 190 -0.42 15.70 14.59
N GLU A 191 0.71 15.06 14.31
CA GLU A 191 1.01 14.52 12.97
C GLU A 191 0.03 13.43 12.58
N LEU A 192 -0.30 12.52 13.50
CA LEU A 192 -1.29 11.47 13.28
C LEU A 192 -2.68 12.06 13.01
N ARG A 193 -3.08 13.08 13.77
CA ARG A 193 -4.34 13.80 13.55
C ARG A 193 -4.39 14.46 12.18
N LYS A 194 -3.32 15.15 11.78
CA LYS A 194 -3.22 15.81 10.48
C LYS A 194 -3.23 14.80 9.33
N ALA A 195 -2.62 13.63 9.52
CA ALA A 195 -2.51 12.59 8.51
C ALA A 195 -3.73 11.65 8.46
N ALA A 196 -4.61 11.72 9.45
CA ALA A 196 -5.81 10.89 9.53
C ALA A 196 -6.75 11.16 8.34
N PRO A 197 -7.36 10.12 7.76
CA PRO A 197 -8.42 10.30 6.78
C PRO A 197 -9.58 11.13 7.34
N SER A 198 -10.20 11.95 6.48
CA SER A 198 -11.34 12.78 6.88
C SER A 198 -12.53 11.92 7.34
N TYR A 199 -13.35 12.49 8.23
CA TYR A 199 -14.56 11.84 8.73
C TYR A 199 -15.48 11.38 7.59
N GLU A 200 -15.74 12.25 6.61
CA GLU A 200 -16.61 11.93 5.46
C GLU A 200 -16.09 10.78 4.61
N SER A 201 -14.78 10.73 4.36
CA SER A 201 -14.14 9.64 3.60
C SER A 201 -14.26 8.31 4.34
N ARG A 202 -14.06 8.34 5.66
CA ARG A 202 -14.23 7.17 6.52
C ARG A 202 -15.68 6.71 6.59
N LEU A 203 -16.62 7.64 6.74
CA LEU A 203 -18.05 7.36 6.78
C LEU A 203 -18.51 6.63 5.50
N ASP A 204 -18.05 7.08 4.33
CA ASP A 204 -18.29 6.38 3.06
C ASP A 204 -17.67 4.97 3.03
N LYS A 205 -16.40 4.84 3.40
CA LYS A 205 -15.71 3.54 3.44
C LYS A 205 -16.43 2.55 4.37
N VAL A 206 -16.74 2.97 5.60
CA VAL A 206 -17.39 2.11 6.61
C VAL A 206 -18.82 1.76 6.19
N ALA A 207 -19.58 2.71 5.65
CA ALA A 207 -20.92 2.43 5.16
C ALA A 207 -20.90 1.37 4.05
N ARG A 208 -19.98 1.48 3.09
CA ARG A 208 -19.79 0.45 2.05
C ARG A 208 -19.40 -0.90 2.63
N GLN A 209 -18.51 -0.93 3.63
CA GLN A 209 -18.12 -2.16 4.30
C GLN A 209 -19.30 -2.80 5.05
N ALA A 210 -20.10 -2.03 5.77
CA ALA A 210 -21.29 -2.51 6.46
C ALA A 210 -22.29 -3.16 5.49
N ILE A 211 -22.47 -2.56 4.30
CA ILE A 211 -23.29 -3.12 3.23
C ILE A 211 -22.69 -4.44 2.71
N CYS A 212 -21.37 -4.48 2.45
CA CYS A 212 -20.69 -5.72 2.10
C CYS A 212 -20.93 -6.82 3.15
N ASP A 213 -20.74 -6.52 4.44
CA ASP A 213 -20.90 -7.47 5.54
C ASP A 213 -22.34 -7.97 5.67
N MET A 214 -23.32 -7.10 5.43
CA MET A 214 -24.73 -7.47 5.39
C MET A 214 -24.99 -8.46 4.24
N PHE A 215 -24.49 -8.15 3.03
CA PHE A 215 -24.64 -9.03 1.88
C PHE A 215 -23.99 -10.39 2.13
N LEU A 216 -22.78 -10.41 2.69
CA LEU A 216 -22.09 -11.66 3.08
C LEU A 216 -22.94 -12.48 4.05
N ARG A 217 -23.47 -11.86 5.13
CA ARG A 217 -24.32 -12.52 6.12
C ARG A 217 -25.62 -13.06 5.51
N SER A 218 -26.25 -12.29 4.62
CA SER A 218 -27.48 -12.69 3.94
C SER A 218 -27.26 -13.81 2.92
N SER A 219 -26.02 -14.05 2.49
CA SER A 219 -25.75 -15.00 1.41
C SER A 219 -25.95 -16.46 1.77
N SER A 220 -26.16 -16.79 3.05
CA SER A 220 -26.32 -18.15 3.62
C SER A 220 -25.21 -19.14 3.25
N ALA A 221 -24.24 -18.71 2.46
CA ALA A 221 -23.16 -19.51 1.94
C ALA A 221 -22.10 -19.62 3.02
N ASP A 222 -21.70 -20.85 3.28
CA ASP A 222 -20.54 -21.15 4.10
C ASP A 222 -19.34 -20.38 3.52
N ILE A 223 -18.87 -19.36 4.26
CA ILE A 223 -17.77 -18.50 3.83
C ILE A 223 -16.52 -19.35 3.57
N GLU A 224 -16.39 -20.48 4.27
CA GLU A 224 -15.29 -21.45 4.08
C GLU A 224 -15.34 -22.15 2.71
N ALA A 225 -16.49 -22.16 2.03
CA ALA A 225 -16.66 -22.78 0.72
C ALA A 225 -16.44 -21.81 -0.47
N PHE A 226 -16.19 -20.52 -0.22
CA PHE A 226 -15.96 -19.55 -1.28
C PHE A 226 -14.66 -19.83 -2.03
N ARG A 227 -14.74 -19.94 -3.35
CA ARG A 227 -13.54 -19.88 -4.20
C ARG A 227 -13.12 -18.43 -4.39
N PRO A 228 -11.84 -18.14 -4.72
CA PRO A 228 -11.40 -16.78 -5.03
C PRO A 228 -12.24 -16.07 -6.10
N SER A 229 -12.72 -16.81 -7.11
CA SER A 229 -13.64 -16.29 -8.13
C SER A 229 -14.99 -15.85 -7.57
N ASP A 230 -15.47 -16.50 -6.52
CA ASP A 230 -16.74 -16.18 -5.89
C ASP A 230 -16.65 -14.86 -5.12
N PHE A 231 -15.50 -14.56 -4.49
CA PHE A 231 -15.23 -13.27 -3.86
C PHE A 231 -15.20 -12.13 -4.87
N ILE A 232 -14.54 -12.32 -6.02
CA ILE A 232 -14.50 -11.30 -7.08
C ILE A 232 -15.92 -11.01 -7.58
N ASN A 233 -16.69 -12.07 -7.88
CA ASN A 233 -18.08 -11.93 -8.32
C ASN A 233 -18.96 -11.26 -7.25
N PHE A 234 -18.75 -11.59 -5.98
CA PHE A 234 -19.42 -10.95 -4.85
C PHE A 234 -19.15 -9.45 -4.81
N HIS A 235 -17.87 -9.03 -4.87
CA HIS A 235 -17.51 -7.61 -4.88
C HIS A 235 -18.09 -6.87 -6.09
N TYR A 236 -18.09 -7.48 -7.28
CA TYR A 236 -18.74 -6.88 -8.46
C TYR A 236 -20.24 -6.69 -8.25
N ARG A 237 -20.93 -7.65 -7.63
CA ARG A 237 -22.37 -7.53 -7.35
C ARG A 237 -22.68 -6.42 -6.37
N VAL A 238 -21.92 -6.33 -5.27
CA VAL A 238 -22.11 -5.23 -4.30
C VAL A 238 -21.80 -3.88 -4.95
N ARG A 239 -20.72 -3.79 -5.73
CA ARG A 239 -20.40 -2.57 -6.50
C ARG A 239 -21.53 -2.17 -7.43
N ASN A 240 -22.02 -3.09 -8.26
CA ASN A 240 -23.12 -2.83 -9.19
C ASN A 240 -24.37 -2.35 -8.45
N PHE A 241 -24.71 -2.99 -7.31
CA PHE A 241 -25.81 -2.54 -6.46
C PHE A 241 -25.60 -1.09 -5.98
N LEU A 242 -24.41 -0.76 -5.48
CA LEU A 242 -24.09 0.59 -5.00
C LEU A 242 -24.10 1.66 -6.11
N ASP A 243 -23.97 1.27 -7.38
CA ASP A 243 -24.05 2.16 -8.53
C ASP A 243 -25.52 2.40 -8.99
N GLU A 244 -26.47 1.54 -8.59
CA GLU A 244 -27.91 1.72 -8.83
C GLU A 244 -28.52 2.80 -7.91
N GLU A 245 -29.58 3.49 -8.36
CA GLU A 245 -30.24 4.54 -7.55
C GLU A 245 -30.72 4.05 -6.18
N ARG A 246 -31.26 2.82 -6.11
CA ARG A 246 -31.65 2.20 -4.83
C ARG A 246 -30.46 1.93 -3.92
N GLY A 247 -29.30 1.54 -4.47
CA GLY A 247 -28.11 1.27 -3.66
C GLY A 247 -27.44 2.54 -3.18
N LYS A 248 -27.48 3.62 -3.97
CA LYS A 248 -27.07 4.96 -3.52
C LYS A 248 -27.95 5.49 -2.40
N ALA A 249 -29.27 5.35 -2.53
CA ALA A 249 -30.23 5.73 -1.48
C ALA A 249 -29.96 4.94 -0.19
N TYR A 250 -29.79 3.63 -0.30
CA TYR A 250 -29.46 2.77 0.83
C TYR A 250 -28.10 3.10 1.46
N LEU A 251 -27.07 3.40 0.65
CA LEU A 251 -25.78 3.89 1.15
C LEU A 251 -25.93 5.18 1.96
N ALA A 252 -26.80 6.11 1.54
CA ALA A 252 -27.09 7.33 2.28
C ALA A 252 -27.78 7.04 3.63
N GLU A 253 -28.75 6.12 3.66
CA GLU A 253 -29.42 5.68 4.91
C GLU A 253 -28.42 5.04 5.89
N VAL A 254 -27.53 4.18 5.39
CA VAL A 254 -26.47 3.57 6.22
C VAL A 254 -25.53 4.65 6.78
N LYS A 255 -25.13 5.64 5.97
CA LYS A 255 -24.31 6.76 6.44
C LYS A 255 -25.02 7.58 7.52
N GLU A 256 -26.30 7.90 7.33
CA GLU A 256 -27.09 8.63 8.32
C GLU A 256 -27.23 7.84 9.63
N SER A 257 -27.41 6.51 9.54
CA SER A 257 -27.42 5.65 10.72
C SER A 257 -26.07 5.63 11.46
N LEU A 258 -24.96 5.58 10.73
CA LEU A 258 -23.61 5.59 11.32
C LEU A 258 -23.27 6.94 11.98
N ASP A 259 -23.68 8.05 11.37
CA ASP A 259 -23.45 9.40 11.89
C ASP A 259 -24.35 9.72 13.10
N SER A 260 -25.65 9.41 13.02
CA SER A 260 -26.62 9.68 14.09
C SER A 260 -26.36 8.88 15.37
N THR A 261 -25.78 7.68 15.24
CA THR A 261 -25.36 6.86 16.39
C THR A 261 -23.98 7.24 16.93
N ASN A 262 -23.29 8.20 16.29
CA ASN A 262 -21.91 8.56 16.58
C ASN A 262 -21.00 7.31 16.66
N ALA A 263 -21.24 6.35 15.75
CA ALA A 263 -20.54 5.07 15.74
C ALA A 263 -19.03 5.29 15.54
N LEU A 264 -18.68 6.18 14.62
CA LEU A 264 -17.29 6.50 14.28
C LEU A 264 -16.73 7.60 15.17
N VAL A 265 -15.47 7.44 15.56
CA VAL A 265 -14.70 8.51 16.21
C VAL A 265 -14.47 9.64 15.20
N ARG A 266 -14.82 10.88 15.54
CA ARG A 266 -14.67 12.03 14.63
C ARG A 266 -13.21 12.43 14.41
N GLU A 267 -12.39 12.41 15.45
CA GLU A 267 -11.00 12.85 15.40
C GLU A 267 -10.09 11.95 16.24
N LEU A 268 -8.83 11.79 15.81
CA LEU A 268 -7.79 11.16 16.61
C LEU A 268 -7.31 12.14 17.69
N GLY A 269 -7.92 12.04 18.88
CA GLY A 269 -7.48 12.68 20.11
C GLY A 269 -6.48 11.83 20.88
N GLU A 270 -5.75 12.45 21.81
CA GLU A 270 -4.83 11.72 22.72
C GLU A 270 -5.58 10.71 23.59
N ASP A 271 -6.76 11.09 24.06
CA ASP A 271 -7.68 10.23 24.79
C ASP A 271 -8.06 8.98 23.99
N VAL A 272 -8.36 9.12 22.70
CA VAL A 272 -8.70 7.99 21.82
C VAL A 272 -7.47 7.12 21.55
N VAL A 273 -6.34 7.73 21.21
CA VAL A 273 -5.10 7.02 20.87
C VAL A 273 -4.59 6.18 22.04
N MET A 274 -4.72 6.70 23.27
CA MET A 274 -4.25 6.05 24.49
C MET A 274 -5.32 5.19 25.17
N ALA A 275 -6.58 5.27 24.75
CA ALA A 275 -7.65 4.44 25.29
C ALA A 275 -7.43 2.95 24.98
N LYS A 276 -7.89 2.12 25.91
CA LYS A 276 -7.96 0.66 25.72
C LYS A 276 -8.97 0.34 24.63
N LEU A 277 -8.68 -0.70 23.84
CA LEU A 277 -9.59 -1.11 22.78
C LEU A 277 -10.98 -1.48 23.32
N ASP A 278 -11.04 -2.15 24.48
CA ASP A 278 -12.32 -2.52 25.11
C ASP A 278 -13.16 -1.29 25.53
N ASP A 279 -12.51 -0.20 25.94
CA ASP A 279 -13.19 1.04 26.33
C ASP A 279 -13.72 1.80 25.11
N LEU A 280 -13.18 1.51 23.92
CA LEU A 280 -13.58 2.08 22.64
C LEU A 280 -14.69 1.27 21.96
N LEU A 281 -15.00 0.07 22.45
CA LEU A 281 -16.08 -0.75 21.92
C LEU A 281 -17.43 -0.10 22.18
N LYS A 282 -18.04 0.36 21.11
CA LYS A 282 -19.43 0.80 21.10
C LYS A 282 -20.33 -0.37 20.71
N LYS A 283 -21.58 -0.33 21.16
CA LYS A 283 -22.60 -1.22 20.59
C LYS A 283 -22.65 -0.96 19.07
N PRO A 284 -22.57 -1.99 18.23
CA PRO A 284 -22.60 -1.80 16.80
C PRO A 284 -23.90 -1.09 16.41
N PRO A 285 -23.85 -0.15 15.47
CA PRO A 285 -25.02 0.55 14.98
C PRO A 285 -25.99 -0.45 14.34
N VAL A 286 -27.28 -0.19 14.49
CA VAL A 286 -28.30 -0.98 13.80
C VAL A 286 -28.28 -0.55 12.33
N ILE A 287 -27.62 -1.34 11.49
CA ILE A 287 -27.65 -1.14 10.04
C ILE A 287 -29.08 -1.45 9.59
N PRO A 288 -29.78 -0.51 8.89
CA PRO A 288 -31.12 -0.75 8.38
C PRO A 288 -31.17 -2.04 7.57
N GLU A 289 -32.23 -2.85 7.69
CA GLU A 289 -32.33 -4.04 6.84
C GLU A 289 -32.65 -3.61 5.40
N CYS A 290 -31.80 -4.00 4.44
CA CYS A 290 -32.15 -3.90 3.03
C CYS A 290 -32.88 -5.17 2.60
N ALA A 291 -33.96 -5.02 1.83
CA ALA A 291 -34.46 -6.13 1.03
C ALA A 291 -33.37 -6.49 0.00
N VAL A 292 -32.56 -7.50 0.33
CA VAL A 292 -31.48 -7.97 -0.53
C VAL A 292 -32.10 -8.35 -1.86
N PRO A 293 -31.72 -7.72 -2.98
CA PRO A 293 -32.28 -8.03 -4.28
C PRO A 293 -32.26 -9.54 -4.55
N ASP A 294 -33.43 -10.15 -4.82
CA ASP A 294 -33.56 -11.60 -5.09
C ASP A 294 -32.61 -12.08 -6.21
N ASN A 295 -32.27 -11.16 -7.13
CA ASN A 295 -31.38 -11.41 -8.27
C ASN A 295 -29.88 -11.51 -7.90
N LEU A 296 -29.48 -11.21 -6.66
CA LEU A 296 -28.09 -11.38 -6.22
C LEU A 296 -27.71 -12.85 -6.05
N TYR A 297 -28.70 -13.74 -5.91
CA TYR A 297 -28.49 -15.16 -5.64
C TYR A 297 -28.76 -16.07 -6.84
N GLU A 298 -29.31 -15.55 -7.94
CA GLU A 298 -29.43 -16.33 -9.17
C GLU A 298 -28.03 -16.66 -9.70
N ARG A 299 -27.54 -17.85 -9.34
CA ARG A 299 -26.40 -18.52 -9.97
C ARG A 299 -26.73 -18.78 -11.44
N ARG A 300 -26.67 -17.75 -12.29
CA ARG A 300 -26.37 -17.97 -13.70
C ARG A 300 -24.86 -18.12 -13.84
N ILE A 301 -24.33 -19.22 -13.30
CA ILE A 301 -23.10 -19.77 -13.86
C ILE A 301 -23.55 -20.37 -15.19
N PRO A 302 -23.13 -19.86 -16.35
CA PRO A 302 -23.46 -20.51 -17.61
C PRO A 302 -22.91 -21.93 -17.54
N HIS A 303 -23.78 -22.94 -17.56
CA HIS A 303 -23.43 -24.37 -17.54
C HIS A 303 -22.68 -24.86 -18.79
N ASN A 304 -22.11 -23.95 -19.60
CA ASN A 304 -21.54 -24.25 -20.91
C ASN A 304 -20.02 -24.09 -21.01
N LEU A 305 -19.30 -24.01 -19.89
CA LEU A 305 -17.85 -24.24 -19.89
C LEU A 305 -17.57 -25.65 -19.35
N LYS A 306 -17.78 -26.64 -20.22
CA LYS A 306 -17.13 -27.96 -20.05
C LYS A 306 -15.66 -27.83 -20.50
N PRO A 307 -14.73 -28.58 -19.88
CA PRO A 307 -13.30 -28.50 -20.14
C PRO A 307 -12.92 -28.85 -21.58
#